data_AF-A0A3N4YRI9-F1
#
_entry.id   AF-A0A3N4YRI9-F1
#
_cell.length_a   1.000
_cell.length_b   1.000
_cell.length_c   1.000
_cell.angle_alpha   90.00
_cell.angle_beta   90.00
_cell.angle_gamma   90.00
#
_symmetry.space_group_name_H-M   'P 1'
#
loop_
_entity.id
_entity.type
_entity.pdbx_description
1 polymer ?
#
loop_
_entity_poly.entity_id
_entity_poly.type
_entity_poly.pdbx_seq_one_letter_code
_entity_poly.pdbx_strand_id
1 'polypeptide(L)'
;MAEIQYLARTYFHPDYDLEAASPLLVVEKYWESEDSATVSALRNEISSALSTRDDDGLIELWLAVAGAQYDPRWDGLSGRAWFERILDVLNGK
;
A
#
# COMPACT_ATOMS: atom_id res chain seq x y z
N MET A 1 0.95 12.27 3.90
CA MET A 1 1.28 10.83 3.82
C MET A 1 0.87 10.17 5.12
N ALA A 2 -0.36 10.41 5.56
CA ALA A 2 -0.90 9.83 6.78
C ALA A 2 -1.47 8.43 6.48
N GLU A 3 -2.15 8.29 5.34
CA GLU A 3 -2.87 7.06 5.00
C GLU A 3 -1.95 5.98 4.45
N ILE A 4 -0.94 6.33 3.63
CA ILE A 4 0.07 5.35 3.20
C ILE A 4 0.80 4.78 4.43
N GLN A 5 1.13 5.64 5.40
CA GLN A 5 1.79 5.24 6.63
C GLN A 5 0.87 4.37 7.51
N TYR A 6 -0.41 4.71 7.60
CA TYR A 6 -1.40 3.93 8.32
C TYR A 6 -1.58 2.53 7.72
N LEU A 7 -1.78 2.43 6.40
CA LEU A 7 -1.82 1.13 5.70
C LEU A 7 -0.54 0.32 5.96
N ALA A 8 0.62 0.92 5.74
CA ALA A 8 1.92 0.26 5.88
C ALA A 8 2.16 -0.29 7.30
N ARG A 9 1.85 0.48 8.34
CA ARG A 9 2.16 0.09 9.72
C ARG A 9 1.11 -0.80 10.36
N THR A 10 -0.16 -0.54 10.05
CA THR A 10 -1.28 -1.22 10.72
C THR A 10 -1.64 -2.51 10.02
N TYR A 11 -1.52 -2.56 8.69
CA TYR A 11 -1.93 -3.72 7.90
C TYR A 11 -0.74 -4.53 7.36
N PHE A 12 0.40 -3.88 7.07
CA PHE A 12 1.65 -4.55 6.70
C PHE A 12 2.66 -4.62 7.86
N HIS A 13 2.17 -4.98 9.04
CA HIS A 13 2.97 -5.25 10.25
C HIS A 13 3.74 -6.59 10.13
N PRO A 14 4.66 -6.95 11.04
CA PRO A 14 5.54 -8.12 10.87
C PRO A 14 4.86 -9.48 10.67
N ASP A 15 3.61 -9.62 11.13
CA ASP A 15 2.83 -10.88 11.08
C ASP A 15 1.71 -10.83 10.03
N TYR A 16 1.74 -9.87 9.10
CA TYR A 16 0.66 -9.66 8.12
C TYR A 16 0.36 -10.92 7.28
N ASP A 17 1.38 -11.74 7.01
CA ASP A 17 1.29 -12.97 6.20
C ASP A 17 0.63 -14.13 6.95
N LEU A 18 0.51 -14.05 8.29
CA LEU A 18 -0.28 -14.98 9.09
C LEU A 18 -1.78 -14.66 9.00
N GLU A 19 -2.13 -13.41 8.71
CA GLU A 19 -3.52 -12.93 8.63
C GLU A 19 -4.10 -12.94 7.22
N ALA A 20 -3.25 -12.89 6.20
CA ALA A 20 -3.64 -12.80 4.82
C ALA A 20 -2.78 -13.70 3.93
N ALA A 21 -3.43 -14.50 3.08
CA ALA A 21 -2.74 -15.42 2.17
C ALA A 21 -1.98 -14.71 1.03
N SER A 22 -2.17 -13.41 0.84
CA SER A 22 -1.35 -12.60 -0.07
C SER A 22 -1.33 -11.12 0.33
N PRO A 23 -0.31 -10.36 -0.10
CA PRO A 23 -0.23 -8.92 0.13
C PRO A 23 -1.45 -8.13 -0.39
N LEU A 24 -2.10 -8.58 -1.47
CA LEU A 24 -3.30 -7.89 -1.98
C LEU A 24 -4.53 -8.11 -1.09
N LEU A 25 -4.66 -9.28 -0.47
CA LEU A 25 -5.74 -9.54 0.49
C LEU A 25 -5.64 -8.62 1.72
N VAL A 26 -4.42 -8.18 2.08
CA VAL A 26 -4.22 -7.18 3.13
C VAL A 26 -4.82 -5.82 2.72
N VAL A 27 -4.63 -5.43 1.46
CA VAL A 27 -5.20 -4.18 0.91
C VAL A 27 -6.72 -4.28 0.81
N GLU A 28 -7.25 -5.43 0.41
CA GLU A 28 -8.69 -5.69 0.39
C GLU A 28 -9.29 -5.58 1.79
N LYS A 29 -8.66 -6.18 2.80
CA LYS A 29 -9.07 -6.07 4.21
C LYS A 29 -9.10 -4.62 4.70
N TYR A 30 -8.09 -3.82 4.34
CA TYR A 30 -8.09 -2.37 4.59
C TYR A 30 -9.29 -1.70 3.92
N TRP A 31 -9.51 -1.98 2.64
CA TRP A 31 -10.58 -1.37 1.86
C TRP A 31 -11.99 -1.75 2.36
N GLU A 32 -12.17 -2.96 2.89
CA GLU A 32 -13.42 -3.41 3.51
C GLU A 32 -13.65 -2.83 4.91
N SER A 33 -12.58 -2.56 5.66
CA SER A 33 -12.65 -2.16 7.08
C SER A 33 -12.75 -0.64 7.26
N GLU A 34 -12.09 0.12 6.40
CA GLU A 34 -11.99 1.57 6.52
C GLU A 34 -13.14 2.31 5.82
N ASP A 35 -13.46 3.51 6.28
CA ASP A 35 -14.53 4.31 5.70
C ASP A 35 -14.11 4.95 4.35
N SER A 36 -15.12 5.41 3.59
CA SER A 36 -14.89 5.97 2.25
C SER A 36 -13.97 7.20 2.22
N ALA A 37 -13.94 8.02 3.28
CA ALA A 37 -13.10 9.20 3.33
C ALA A 37 -11.63 8.80 3.50
N THR A 38 -11.37 7.86 4.40
CA THR A 38 -10.05 7.26 4.65
C THR A 38 -9.51 6.57 3.40
N VAL A 39 -10.32 5.72 2.75
CA VAL A 39 -9.99 5.09 1.47
C VAL A 39 -9.71 6.12 0.38
N SER A 40 -10.53 7.18 0.27
CA SER A 40 -10.32 8.23 -0.73
C SER A 40 -9.05 9.03 -0.48
N ALA A 41 -8.69 9.28 0.77
CA ALA A 41 -7.44 9.95 1.13
C ALA A 41 -6.24 9.09 0.73
N LEU A 42 -6.26 7.78 0.99
CA LEU A 42 -5.22 6.86 0.54
C LEU A 42 -5.07 6.87 -0.99
N ARG A 43 -6.17 6.78 -1.75
CA ARG A 43 -6.14 6.85 -3.23
C ARG A 43 -5.43 8.11 -3.72
N ASN A 44 -5.71 9.26 -3.11
CA ASN A 44 -5.09 10.53 -3.48
C ASN A 44 -3.59 10.55 -3.15
N GLU A 45 -3.19 10.03 -1.98
CA GLU A 45 -1.78 9.93 -1.60
C GLU A 45 -1.00 9.01 -2.54
N ILE A 46 -1.55 7.86 -2.89
CA ILE A 46 -0.94 6.90 -3.84
C ILE A 46 -0.82 7.52 -5.24
N SER A 47 -1.87 8.17 -5.74
CA SER A 47 -1.86 8.82 -7.05
C SER A 47 -0.81 9.95 -7.12
N SER A 48 -0.68 10.72 -6.04
CA SER A 48 0.35 11.75 -5.90
C SER A 48 1.76 11.16 -5.88
N ALA A 49 1.97 10.08 -5.12
CA ALA A 49 3.25 9.38 -5.07
C ALA A 49 3.66 8.83 -6.46
N LEU A 50 2.73 8.16 -7.16
CA LEU A 50 2.95 7.65 -8.52
C LEU A 50 3.29 8.73 -9.55
N SER A 51 2.83 9.96 -9.33
CA SER A 51 3.08 11.10 -10.24
C SER A 51 4.37 11.86 -9.93
N THR A 52 4.91 11.71 -8.72
CA THR A 52 6.01 12.54 -8.22
C THR A 52 7.30 11.78 -7.94
N ARG A 53 7.23 10.44 -7.87
CA ARG A 53 8.35 9.57 -7.50
C ARG A 53 8.62 8.55 -8.60
N ASP A 54 9.91 8.23 -8.74
CA ASP A 54 10.39 7.08 -9.49
C ASP A 54 10.29 5.80 -8.66
N ASP A 55 10.68 4.66 -9.23
CA ASP A 55 10.45 3.34 -8.62
C ASP A 55 11.18 3.17 -7.29
N ASP A 56 12.47 3.55 -7.23
CA ASP A 56 13.26 3.50 -5.99
C ASP A 56 12.68 4.43 -4.93
N GLY A 57 12.22 5.63 -5.32
CA GLY A 57 11.56 6.58 -4.43
C GLY A 57 10.22 6.09 -3.87
N LEU A 58 9.51 5.20 -4.59
CA LEU A 58 8.29 4.54 -4.11
C LEU A 58 8.61 3.40 -3.14
N ILE A 59 9.66 2.62 -3.40
CA ILE A 59 10.14 1.58 -2.48
C ILE A 59 10.64 2.19 -1.17
N GLU A 60 11.44 3.27 -1.24
CA GLU A 60 11.90 3.98 -0.04
C GLU A 60 10.72 4.53 0.76
N LEU A 61 9.75 5.13 0.07
CA LEU A 61 8.52 5.62 0.70
C LEU A 61 7.79 4.48 1.44
N TRP A 62 7.63 3.33 0.82
CA TRP A 62 6.88 2.20 1.38
C TRP A 62 7.59 1.57 2.58
N LEU A 63 8.89 1.28 2.44
CA LEU A 63 9.64 0.52 3.43
C LEU A 63 10.20 1.41 4.54
N ALA A 64 10.93 2.46 4.17
CA ALA A 64 11.69 3.27 5.14
C ALA A 64 10.83 4.37 5.77
N VAL A 65 10.00 5.05 4.97
CA VAL A 65 9.21 6.19 5.44
C VAL A 65 7.90 5.72 6.08
N ALA A 66 7.12 4.92 5.36
CA ALA A 66 5.84 4.42 5.82
C ALA A 66 6.01 3.30 6.86
N GLY A 67 6.98 2.41 6.67
CA GLY A 67 7.36 1.39 7.65
C GLY A 67 6.74 0.01 7.41
N ALA A 68 6.33 -0.29 6.17
CA ALA A 68 5.79 -1.60 5.82
C ALA A 68 6.84 -2.71 6.00
N GLN A 69 6.39 -3.88 6.44
CA GLN A 69 7.23 -5.07 6.57
C GLN A 69 7.22 -5.95 5.31
N TYR A 70 6.30 -5.68 4.39
CA TYR A 70 6.27 -6.31 3.08
C TYR A 70 7.14 -5.53 2.08
N ASP A 71 8.13 -6.19 1.48
CA ASP A 71 8.89 -5.68 0.34
C ASP A 71 8.33 -6.23 -0.98
N PRO A 72 7.73 -5.39 -1.84
CA PRO A 72 7.16 -5.83 -3.12
C PRO A 72 8.16 -6.53 -4.04
N ARG A 73 9.45 -6.26 -3.85
CA ARG A 73 10.53 -6.87 -4.64
C ARG A 73 10.67 -8.37 -4.36
N TRP A 74 10.19 -8.88 -3.23
CA TRP A 74 10.16 -10.32 -2.94
C TRP A 74 9.26 -11.08 -3.92
N ASP A 75 8.23 -10.42 -4.47
CA ASP A 75 7.34 -10.95 -5.50
C ASP A 75 7.74 -10.51 -6.92
N GLY A 76 8.94 -9.95 -7.08
CA GLY A 76 9.42 -9.42 -8.36
C GLY A 76 8.68 -8.17 -8.84
N LEU A 77 8.00 -7.45 -7.94
CA LEU A 77 7.30 -6.21 -8.25
C LEU A 77 8.22 -5.00 -8.09
N SER A 78 8.03 -4.04 -8.99
CA SER A 78 8.57 -2.69 -8.84
C SER A 78 7.71 -1.89 -7.85
N GLY A 79 8.25 -0.81 -7.28
CA GLY A 79 7.48 0.08 -6.39
C GLY A 79 6.25 0.66 -7.08
N ARG A 80 6.38 1.03 -8.35
CA ARG A 80 5.29 1.50 -9.20
C ARG A 80 4.22 0.43 -9.40
N ALA A 81 4.62 -0.78 -9.79
CA ALA A 81 3.68 -1.88 -10.00
C ALA A 81 2.90 -2.21 -8.71
N TRP A 82 3.54 -2.11 -7.54
CA TRP A 82 2.88 -2.29 -6.26
C TRP A 82 1.84 -1.21 -5.96
N PHE A 83 2.21 0.06 -6.10
CA PHE A 83 1.30 1.19 -5.85
C PHE A 83 0.12 1.22 -6.82
N GLU A 84 0.34 0.86 -8.08
CA GLU A 84 -0.71 0.69 -9.09
C GLU A 84 -1.70 -0.41 -8.69
N ARG A 85 -1.22 -1.57 -8.23
CA ARG A 85 -2.09 -2.65 -7.74
C ARG A 85 -2.90 -2.26 -6.51
N ILE A 86 -2.31 -1.52 -5.57
CA ILE A 86 -3.08 -0.98 -4.43
C ILE A 86 -4.20 -0.09 -4.97
N LEU A 87 -3.89 0.81 -5.90
CA LEU A 87 -4.88 1.72 -6.47
C LEU A 87 -6.02 0.98 -7.20
N ASP A 88 -5.70 -0.09 -7.94
CA ASP A 88 -6.70 -0.96 -8.59
C ASP A 88 -7.66 -1.58 -7.57
N VAL A 89 -7.14 -2.15 -6.47
CA VAL A 89 -7.97 -2.70 -5.38
C VAL A 89 -8.87 -1.61 -4.79
N LEU A 90 -8.32 -0.44 -4.50
CA LEU A 90 -9.10 0.67 -3.96
C LEU A 90 -10.17 1.14 -4.96
N ASN A 91 -9.95 1.07 -6.26
CA ASN A 91 -10.89 1.54 -7.28
C ASN A 91 -11.99 0.53 -7.64
N GLY A 92 -11.84 -0.75 -7.30
CA GLY A 92 -12.73 -1.85 -7.68
C GLY A 92 -14.12 -1.89 -7.03
N LYS A 93 -14.73 -0.73 -6.69
CA LYS A 93 -16.12 -0.65 -6.24
C LYS A 93 -17.09 -0.36 -7.38
#